data_AF-A0A5A7U8H8-F1
#
_entry.id   AF-A0A5A7U8H8-F1
#
_cell.length_a   1.000
_cell.length_b   1.000
_cell.length_c   1.000
_cell.angle_alpha   90.00
_cell.angle_beta   90.00
_cell.angle_gamma   90.00
#
_symmetry.space_group_name_H-M   'P 1'
#
loop_
_entity.id
_entity.type
_entity.pdbx_description
1 polymer ?
#
loop_
_entity_poly.entity_id
_entity_poly.type
_entity_poly.pdbx_seq_one_letter_code
_entity_poly.pdbx_strand_id
1 'polypeptide(L)'
;MAVPSDKYFPAIVSCQVHKIGSLIKDKLTQEQLQMFDKTFFGPLLNVNMVFNSQLIHHFLLRQIPEDGNADGICFSVLGKNVRFTQKEFNIITGLWPTNNPLEKDCDSKHLQSLLFGSENKKLITCLEIEEIFKNFEFTNDDDAVKVALAVFIETVMVGKDKKTQFDMDILGRVDDEEAFKSFDWSTFFYTRLLNSLKTSLQGKKEAYELKKTTSSKAVSYYNIKGYVLAFQVWAYEVLSTANEHLATRNSKGLIPRILRWNCTQAPSYKMLQKNIFDNKNMSTQEKAFMESRIRGDDNMQMEDDKSIGAMNKKSLEQSDSSPQREQLSP
;
A
#
# COMPACT_ATOMS: atom_id res chain seq x y z
N MET A 1 22.04 13.37 12.61
CA MET A 1 22.86 12.67 13.63
C MET A 1 22.76 11.16 13.42
N ALA A 2 23.86 10.42 13.47
CA ALA A 2 23.80 8.95 13.45
C ALA A 2 23.07 8.44 14.70
N VAL A 3 22.13 7.51 14.56
CA VAL A 3 21.52 6.83 15.71
C VAL A 3 22.62 6.11 16.46
N PRO A 4 22.77 6.30 17.78
CA PRO A 4 23.84 5.64 18.52
C PRO A 4 23.62 4.11 18.55
N SER A 5 24.73 3.37 18.48
CA SER A 5 24.76 1.92 18.24
C SER A 5 24.05 1.10 19.34
N ASP A 6 23.93 1.67 20.54
CA ASP A 6 23.22 1.14 21.70
C ASP A 6 21.69 1.09 21.51
N LYS A 7 21.15 1.73 20.46
CA LYS A 7 19.73 1.63 20.09
C LYS A 7 19.40 0.52 19.11
N TYR A 8 20.39 -0.16 18.54
CA TYR A 8 20.16 -1.21 17.54
C TYR A 8 19.91 -2.56 18.20
N PHE A 9 18.91 -3.28 17.71
CA PHE A 9 18.65 -4.67 18.05
C PHE A 9 18.23 -5.44 16.80
N PRO A 10 18.50 -6.75 16.69
CA PRO A 10 18.03 -7.56 15.57
C PRO A 10 16.53 -7.84 15.68
N ALA A 11 15.82 -7.71 14.56
CA ALA A 11 14.42 -8.09 14.47
C ALA A 11 14.06 -8.76 13.13
N ILE A 12 13.06 -9.64 13.21
CA ILE A 12 12.34 -10.16 12.05
C ILE A 12 11.04 -9.35 11.94
N VAL A 13 10.88 -8.68 10.81
CA VAL A 13 9.67 -7.93 10.45
C VAL A 13 8.88 -8.77 9.46
N SER A 14 7.57 -8.87 9.68
CA SER A 14 6.63 -9.47 8.74
C SER A 14 5.60 -8.45 8.26
N CYS A 15 4.98 -8.76 7.11
CA CYS A 15 3.78 -8.11 6.58
C CYS A 15 3.00 -9.14 5.74
N GLN A 16 1.73 -8.85 5.42
CA GLN A 16 0.83 -9.79 4.73
C GLN A 16 0.75 -9.60 3.20
N VAL A 17 1.64 -8.81 2.59
CA VAL A 17 1.46 -8.31 1.21
C VAL A 17 1.59 -9.38 0.10
N HIS A 18 2.25 -10.52 0.33
CA HIS A 18 2.68 -11.41 -0.76
C HIS A 18 1.87 -12.69 -0.96
N LYS A 19 0.75 -12.90 -0.27
CA LYS A 19 0.04 -14.20 -0.33
C LYS A 19 -1.27 -14.17 -1.12
N ILE A 20 -1.92 -13.01 -1.24
CA ILE A 20 -3.25 -12.95 -1.85
C ILE A 20 -3.23 -12.67 -3.36
N GLY A 21 -2.18 -12.00 -3.85
CA GLY A 21 -2.14 -11.56 -5.24
C GLY A 21 -2.20 -12.73 -6.23
N SER A 22 -1.52 -13.84 -5.94
CA SER A 22 -1.63 -15.07 -6.73
C SER A 22 -3.01 -15.70 -6.62
N LEU A 23 -3.60 -15.74 -5.41
CA LEU A 23 -4.94 -16.30 -5.23
C LEU A 23 -5.98 -15.58 -6.09
N ILE A 24 -5.95 -14.24 -6.14
CA ILE A 24 -6.87 -13.44 -6.96
C ILE A 24 -6.64 -13.73 -8.45
N LYS A 25 -5.38 -13.76 -8.89
CA LYS A 25 -5.02 -14.02 -10.29
C LYS A 25 -5.36 -15.44 -10.75
N ASP A 26 -5.29 -16.41 -9.85
CA ASP A 26 -5.64 -17.80 -10.14
C ASP A 26 -7.16 -18.03 -10.12
N LYS A 27 -7.90 -17.26 -9.32
CA LYS A 27 -9.35 -17.41 -9.14
C LYS A 27 -10.17 -16.69 -10.22
N LEU A 28 -9.77 -15.48 -10.59
CA LEU A 28 -10.52 -14.65 -11.53
C LEU A 28 -10.26 -15.07 -12.99
N THR A 29 -11.27 -14.95 -13.83
CA THR A 29 -11.12 -15.11 -15.29
C THR A 29 -10.31 -13.95 -15.89
N GLN A 30 -9.92 -14.07 -17.15
CA GLN A 30 -9.17 -13.00 -17.83
C GLN A 30 -10.01 -11.71 -17.93
N GLU A 31 -11.31 -11.82 -18.21
CA GLU A 31 -12.24 -10.70 -18.27
C GLU A 31 -12.40 -10.04 -16.89
N GLN A 32 -12.57 -10.84 -15.84
CA GLN A 32 -12.66 -10.36 -14.46
C GLN A 32 -11.37 -9.67 -14.01
N LEU A 33 -10.19 -10.17 -14.40
CA LEU A 33 -8.91 -9.50 -14.14
C LEU A 33 -8.82 -8.16 -14.86
N GLN A 34 -9.31 -8.06 -16.10
CA GLN A 34 -9.37 -6.76 -16.80
C GLN A 34 -10.31 -5.78 -16.11
N MET A 35 -11.41 -6.26 -15.52
CA MET A 35 -12.30 -5.42 -14.70
C MET A 35 -11.60 -4.95 -13.43
N PHE A 36 -10.90 -5.84 -12.71
CA PHE A 36 -10.10 -5.48 -11.55
C PHE A 36 -9.01 -4.45 -11.91
N ASP A 37 -8.32 -4.65 -13.03
CA ASP A 37 -7.23 -3.78 -13.49
C ASP A 37 -7.69 -2.37 -13.84
N LYS A 38 -8.96 -2.19 -14.21
CA LYS A 38 -9.58 -0.87 -14.45
C LYS A 38 -9.87 -0.09 -13.17
N THR A 39 -9.81 -0.74 -12.01
CA THR A 39 -9.96 -0.06 -10.72
C THR A 39 -8.67 0.66 -10.32
N PHE A 40 -8.76 1.59 -9.37
CA PHE A 40 -7.57 2.25 -8.81
C PHE A 40 -6.66 1.31 -8.00
N PHE A 41 -7.09 0.07 -7.70
CA PHE A 41 -6.26 -0.97 -7.09
C PHE A 41 -5.55 -1.88 -8.11
N GLY A 42 -5.96 -1.86 -9.38
CA GLY A 42 -5.36 -2.68 -10.45
C GLY A 42 -3.84 -2.62 -10.51
N PRO A 43 -3.23 -1.41 -10.54
CA PRO A 43 -1.78 -1.25 -10.48
C PRO A 43 -1.12 -1.94 -9.27
N LEU A 44 -1.80 -1.96 -8.12
CA LEU A 44 -1.25 -2.48 -6.86
C LEU A 44 -1.28 -4.02 -6.78
N LEU A 45 -2.22 -4.67 -7.46
CA LEU A 45 -2.26 -6.14 -7.58
C LEU A 45 -1.10 -6.69 -8.43
N ASN A 46 -0.54 -5.86 -9.32
CA ASN A 46 0.49 -6.23 -10.28
C ASN A 46 1.92 -5.83 -9.86
N VAL A 47 2.10 -5.40 -8.60
CA VAL A 47 3.42 -5.04 -8.06
C VAL A 47 4.28 -6.29 -7.87
N ASN A 48 5.38 -6.36 -8.62
CA ASN A 48 6.40 -7.40 -8.48
C ASN A 48 7.55 -6.91 -7.58
N MET A 49 7.34 -6.99 -6.26
CA MET A 49 8.32 -6.51 -5.28
C MET A 49 8.34 -7.43 -4.08
N VAL A 50 9.50 -7.95 -3.71
CA VAL A 50 9.68 -8.72 -2.47
C VAL A 50 9.81 -7.77 -1.29
N PHE A 51 9.08 -8.05 -0.20
CA PHE A 51 9.20 -7.31 1.05
C PHE A 51 10.60 -7.40 1.66
N ASN A 52 11.20 -6.24 1.92
CA ASN A 52 12.52 -6.09 2.49
C ASN A 52 12.43 -5.72 3.97
N SER A 53 12.20 -6.73 4.81
CA SER A 53 12.07 -6.59 6.27
C SER A 53 13.25 -5.87 6.92
N GLN A 54 14.47 -6.11 6.44
CA GLN A 54 15.69 -5.54 7.01
C GLN A 54 15.81 -4.05 6.71
N LEU A 55 15.49 -3.63 5.49
CA LEU A 55 15.44 -2.22 5.13
C LEU A 55 14.44 -1.45 5.99
N ILE A 56 13.21 -1.98 6.11
CA ILE A 56 12.18 -1.34 6.91
C ILE A 56 12.62 -1.21 8.37
N HIS A 57 13.18 -2.27 8.94
CA HIS A 57 13.68 -2.23 10.31
C HIS A 57 14.79 -1.19 10.50
N HIS A 58 15.73 -1.10 9.56
CA HIS A 58 16.78 -0.07 9.61
C HIS A 58 16.24 1.36 9.57
N PHE A 59 15.17 1.61 8.81
CA PHE A 59 14.49 2.89 8.85
C PHE A 59 13.83 3.13 10.21
N LEU A 60 13.06 2.16 10.72
CA LEU A 60 12.37 2.31 12.01
C LEU A 60 13.32 2.58 13.19
N LEU A 61 14.50 1.96 13.22
CA LEU A 61 15.53 2.25 14.24
C LEU A 61 16.04 3.70 14.18
N ARG A 62 15.81 4.38 13.06
CA ARG A 62 16.20 5.77 12.78
C ARG A 62 15.05 6.75 12.89
N GLN A 63 13.91 6.31 13.39
CA GLN A 63 12.77 7.20 13.63
C GLN A 63 13.16 8.31 14.62
N ILE A 64 12.79 9.54 14.25
CA ILE A 64 12.89 10.71 15.12
C ILE A 64 11.55 10.82 15.85
N PRO A 65 11.53 10.84 17.20
CA PRO A 65 10.31 11.11 17.95
C PRO A 65 9.77 12.50 17.58
N GLU A 66 8.47 12.57 17.29
CA GLU A 66 7.77 13.81 16.96
C GLU A 66 6.49 13.90 17.79
N ASP A 67 6.03 15.14 18.02
CA ASP A 67 4.77 15.41 18.70
C ASP A 67 3.56 14.92 17.88
N GLY A 68 2.41 14.76 18.53
CA GLY A 68 1.21 14.16 17.93
C GLY A 68 0.69 14.84 16.66
N ASN A 69 1.01 16.13 16.44
CA ASN A 69 0.51 16.94 15.32
C ASN A 69 1.42 16.94 14.09
N ALA A 70 2.51 16.16 14.06
CA ALA A 70 3.41 16.14 12.92
C ALA A 70 2.77 15.44 11.70
N ASP A 71 2.86 16.08 10.53
CA ASP A 71 2.48 15.48 9.26
C ASP A 71 3.45 14.34 8.91
N GLY A 72 3.01 13.10 9.14
CA GLY A 72 3.76 11.89 8.85
C GLY A 72 4.77 11.43 9.89
N ILE A 73 5.86 10.82 9.41
CA ILE A 73 6.90 10.19 10.24
C ILE A 73 8.30 10.52 9.71
N CYS A 74 9.17 11.00 10.60
CA CYS A 74 10.51 11.47 10.28
C CYS A 74 11.60 10.48 10.69
N PHE A 75 12.67 10.39 9.89
CA PHE A 75 13.81 9.51 10.11
C PHE A 75 15.14 10.22 9.88
N SER A 76 16.15 9.90 10.70
CA SER A 76 17.53 10.36 10.51
C SER A 76 18.33 9.32 9.70
N VAL A 77 18.42 9.52 8.39
CA VAL A 77 19.06 8.58 7.45
C VAL A 77 20.24 9.27 6.78
N LEU A 78 21.43 8.66 6.86
CA LEU A 78 22.67 9.16 6.23
C LEU A 78 23.00 10.63 6.58
N GLY A 79 22.71 11.03 7.82
CA GLY A 79 22.95 12.37 8.33
C GLY A 79 21.88 13.41 7.96
N LYS A 80 20.82 13.02 7.25
CA LYS A 80 19.70 13.89 6.84
C LYS A 80 18.39 13.45 7.48
N ASN A 81 17.50 14.41 7.72
CA ASN A 81 16.14 14.14 8.14
C ASN A 81 15.28 13.97 6.90
N VAL A 82 14.59 12.83 6.80
CA VAL A 82 13.69 12.49 5.69
C VAL A 82 12.33 12.14 6.27
N ARG A 83 11.27 12.53 5.56
CA ARG A 83 9.89 12.40 6.05
C ARG A 83 9.04 11.61 5.06
N PHE A 84 8.28 10.66 5.60
CA PHE A 84 7.25 9.94 4.86
C PHE A 84 5.88 10.53 5.18
N THR A 85 5.30 11.25 4.21
CA THR A 85 4.02 11.97 4.32
C THR A 85 2.91 11.27 3.54
N GLN A 86 1.67 11.74 3.72
CA GLN A 86 0.55 11.27 2.91
C GLN A 86 0.77 11.57 1.42
N LYS A 87 1.33 12.75 1.09
CA LYS A 87 1.69 13.12 -0.28
C LYS A 87 2.62 12.08 -0.92
N GLU A 88 3.64 11.62 -0.20
CA GLU A 88 4.54 10.57 -0.70
C GLU A 88 3.81 9.26 -0.92
N PHE A 89 2.98 8.85 0.04
CA PHE A 89 2.13 7.65 -0.07
C PHE A 89 1.20 7.70 -1.30
N ASN A 90 0.55 8.83 -1.55
CA ASN A 90 -0.39 9.02 -2.65
C ASN A 90 0.30 8.91 -4.00
N ILE A 91 1.42 9.59 -4.19
CA ILE A 91 2.17 9.52 -5.46
C ILE A 91 2.74 8.10 -5.68
N ILE A 92 3.11 7.39 -4.60
CA ILE A 92 3.64 6.02 -4.68
C ILE A 92 2.55 5.01 -5.04
N THR A 93 1.39 5.10 -4.42
CA THR A 93 0.28 4.16 -4.61
C THR A 93 -0.64 4.52 -5.77
N GLY A 94 -0.69 5.80 -6.15
CA GLY A 94 -1.67 6.33 -7.11
C GLY A 94 -3.03 6.60 -6.51
N LEU A 95 -3.19 6.40 -5.20
CA LEU A 95 -4.43 6.68 -4.49
C LEU A 95 -4.46 8.17 -4.12
N TRP A 96 -5.44 8.87 -4.65
CA TRP A 96 -5.65 10.29 -4.38
C TRP A 96 -6.87 10.48 -3.48
N PRO A 97 -6.83 11.42 -2.52
CA PRO A 97 -7.99 11.75 -1.71
C PRO A 97 -9.15 12.24 -2.57
N THR A 98 -10.37 11.90 -2.16
CA THR A 98 -11.58 12.41 -2.81
C THR A 98 -11.86 13.82 -2.31
N ASN A 99 -12.13 14.76 -3.22
CA ASN A 99 -12.38 16.17 -2.85
C ASN A 99 -13.68 16.36 -2.04
N ASN A 100 -14.65 15.45 -2.18
CA ASN A 100 -15.93 15.45 -1.47
C ASN A 100 -16.20 14.03 -0.93
N PRO A 101 -15.59 13.63 0.21
CA PRO A 101 -15.92 12.36 0.82
C PRO A 101 -17.38 12.41 1.29
N LEU A 102 -18.21 11.51 0.79
CA LEU A 102 -19.54 11.29 1.33
C LEU A 102 -19.42 10.23 2.42
N GLU A 103 -19.70 10.59 3.67
CA GLU A 103 -20.10 9.60 4.68
C GLU A 103 -21.50 9.13 4.30
N LYS A 104 -21.58 8.25 3.31
CA LYS A 104 -22.80 7.49 3.02
C LYS A 104 -22.71 6.21 3.83
N ASP A 105 -23.69 6.00 4.71
CA ASP A 105 -23.89 4.69 5.32
C ASP A 105 -24.12 3.68 4.19
N CYS A 106 -23.27 2.66 4.13
CA CYS A 106 -23.39 1.63 3.11
C CYS A 106 -24.45 0.62 3.53
N ASP A 107 -25.66 0.77 2.99
CA ASP A 107 -26.77 -0.15 3.24
C ASP A 107 -26.76 -1.39 2.34
N SER A 108 -25.86 -1.46 1.36
CA SER A 108 -25.81 -2.60 0.45
C SER A 108 -25.43 -3.89 1.17
N LYS A 109 -26.27 -4.90 1.01
CA LYS A 109 -26.13 -6.24 1.60
C LYS A 109 -26.11 -7.34 0.55
N HIS A 110 -26.03 -7.00 -0.74
CA HIS A 110 -26.11 -7.97 -1.83
C HIS A 110 -24.97 -8.98 -1.72
N LEU A 111 -23.70 -8.54 -1.65
CA LEU A 111 -22.58 -9.47 -1.50
C LEU A 111 -22.61 -10.25 -0.18
N GLN A 112 -23.11 -9.62 0.89
CA GLN A 112 -23.27 -10.32 2.17
C GLN A 112 -24.29 -11.46 2.04
N SER A 113 -25.46 -11.19 1.47
CA SER A 113 -26.48 -12.21 1.22
C SER A 113 -26.04 -13.26 0.20
N LEU A 114 -25.23 -12.88 -0.78
CA LEU A 114 -24.66 -13.80 -1.76
C LEU A 114 -23.70 -14.80 -1.11
N LEU A 115 -22.77 -14.31 -0.28
CA LEU A 115 -21.72 -15.14 0.32
C LEU A 115 -22.21 -15.97 1.52
N PHE A 116 -23.21 -15.47 2.26
CA PHE A 116 -23.66 -16.07 3.52
C PHE A 116 -25.13 -16.51 3.53
N GLY A 117 -25.87 -16.27 2.45
CA GLY A 117 -27.31 -16.54 2.39
C GLY A 117 -28.09 -15.70 3.41
N SER A 118 -29.01 -16.34 4.13
CA SER A 118 -29.77 -15.72 5.22
C SER A 118 -29.01 -15.68 6.55
N GLU A 119 -27.81 -16.26 6.64
CA GLU A 119 -27.00 -16.20 7.84
C GLU A 119 -26.37 -14.81 7.95
N ASN A 120 -26.86 -14.00 8.88
CA ASN A 120 -26.20 -12.74 9.23
C ASN A 120 -24.97 -13.01 10.12
N LYS A 121 -23.94 -13.65 9.54
CA LYS A 121 -22.65 -13.85 10.20
C LYS A 121 -21.95 -12.50 10.37
N LYS A 122 -22.15 -11.89 11.55
CA LYS A 122 -21.52 -10.60 11.92
C LYS A 122 -20.02 -10.71 12.20
N LEU A 123 -19.53 -11.92 12.48
CA LEU A 123 -18.13 -12.18 12.83
C LEU A 123 -17.58 -13.23 11.88
N ILE A 124 -16.73 -12.78 10.95
CA ILE A 124 -15.96 -13.65 10.06
C ILE A 124 -14.50 -13.18 10.05
N THR A 125 -13.56 -14.11 9.99
CA THR A 125 -12.14 -13.83 9.92
C THR A 125 -11.68 -13.64 8.47
N CYS A 126 -10.53 -12.98 8.29
CA CYS A 126 -9.93 -12.85 6.96
C CYS A 126 -9.63 -14.22 6.33
N LEU A 127 -9.28 -15.24 7.11
CA LEU A 127 -9.07 -16.60 6.61
C LEU A 127 -10.36 -17.20 6.04
N GLU A 128 -11.46 -17.09 6.78
CA GLU A 128 -12.74 -17.64 6.35
C GLU A 128 -13.25 -16.96 5.08
N ILE A 129 -13.10 -15.63 4.95
CA ILE A 129 -13.48 -14.94 3.71
C ILE A 129 -12.59 -15.34 2.53
N GLU A 130 -11.28 -15.54 2.76
CA GLU A 130 -10.36 -16.03 1.74
C GLU A 130 -10.75 -17.44 1.26
N GLU A 131 -11.14 -18.32 2.18
CA GLU A 131 -11.60 -19.68 1.89
C GLU A 131 -12.94 -19.67 1.14
N ILE A 132 -13.88 -18.81 1.54
CA ILE A 132 -15.13 -18.60 0.80
C ILE A 132 -14.82 -18.12 -0.61
N PHE A 133 -14.06 -17.03 -0.77
CA PHE A 133 -13.70 -16.50 -2.10
C PHE A 133 -13.05 -17.56 -2.99
N LYS A 134 -12.16 -18.38 -2.44
CA LYS A 134 -11.49 -19.46 -3.18
C LYS A 134 -12.48 -20.51 -3.70
N ASN A 135 -13.44 -20.90 -2.88
CA ASN A 135 -14.34 -22.02 -3.18
C ASN A 135 -15.68 -21.59 -3.81
N PHE A 136 -16.04 -20.31 -3.74
CA PHE A 136 -17.32 -19.80 -4.24
C PHE A 136 -17.37 -19.81 -5.77
N GLU A 137 -18.46 -20.30 -6.35
CA GLU A 137 -18.70 -20.28 -7.79
C GLU A 137 -19.52 -19.04 -8.16
N PHE A 138 -18.84 -18.01 -8.65
CA PHE A 138 -19.50 -16.78 -9.09
C PHE A 138 -20.16 -16.98 -10.45
N THR A 139 -21.42 -16.60 -10.55
CA THR A 139 -22.18 -16.56 -11.81
C THR A 139 -22.20 -15.16 -12.44
N ASN A 140 -21.77 -14.14 -11.69
CA ASN A 140 -21.71 -12.75 -12.09
C ASN A 140 -20.26 -12.23 -11.95
N ASP A 141 -19.74 -11.64 -13.01
CA ASP A 141 -18.37 -11.12 -13.06
C ASP A 141 -18.14 -9.92 -12.13
N ASP A 142 -19.12 -9.03 -11.99
CA ASP A 142 -19.05 -7.88 -11.09
C ASP A 142 -18.97 -8.33 -9.62
N ASP A 143 -19.79 -9.31 -9.23
CA ASP A 143 -19.75 -9.89 -7.88
C ASP A 143 -18.38 -10.53 -7.58
N ALA A 144 -17.83 -11.29 -8.54
CA ALA A 144 -16.51 -11.92 -8.40
C ALA A 144 -15.41 -10.87 -8.18
N VAL A 145 -15.42 -9.80 -8.96
CA VAL A 145 -14.44 -8.71 -8.89
C VAL A 145 -14.58 -7.92 -7.59
N LYS A 146 -15.80 -7.60 -7.16
CA LYS A 146 -16.05 -6.88 -5.90
C LYS A 146 -15.61 -7.68 -4.68
N VAL A 147 -15.90 -8.99 -4.62
CA VAL A 147 -15.40 -9.83 -3.53
C VAL A 147 -13.87 -9.93 -3.57
N ALA A 148 -13.25 -10.03 -4.75
CA ALA A 148 -11.81 -10.00 -4.88
C ALA A 148 -11.19 -8.67 -4.40
N LEU A 149 -11.84 -7.53 -4.66
CA LEU A 149 -11.44 -6.22 -4.14
C LEU A 149 -11.51 -6.19 -2.61
N ALA A 150 -12.60 -6.70 -2.01
CA ALA A 150 -12.75 -6.74 -0.55
C ALA A 150 -11.64 -7.56 0.11
N VAL A 151 -11.36 -8.74 -0.45
CA VAL A 151 -10.27 -9.63 -0.02
C VAL A 151 -8.91 -8.95 -0.17
N PHE A 152 -8.65 -8.31 -1.32
CA PHE A 152 -7.41 -7.57 -1.57
C PHE A 152 -7.21 -6.41 -0.58
N ILE A 153 -8.24 -5.60 -0.37
CA ILE A 153 -8.21 -4.45 0.54
C ILE A 153 -7.83 -4.90 1.95
N GLU A 154 -8.53 -5.89 2.50
CA GLU A 154 -8.33 -6.29 3.89
C GLU A 154 -7.00 -7.00 4.14
N THR A 155 -6.60 -7.86 3.20
CA THR A 155 -5.38 -8.66 3.36
C THR A 155 -4.12 -7.87 3.01
N VAL A 156 -4.13 -7.10 1.91
CA VAL A 156 -2.95 -6.41 1.39
C VAL A 156 -2.89 -4.96 1.83
N MET A 157 -3.96 -4.20 1.60
CA MET A 157 -3.93 -2.75 1.83
C MET A 157 -4.02 -2.41 3.31
N VAL A 158 -4.91 -3.09 4.04
CA VAL A 158 -5.07 -2.96 5.50
C VAL A 158 -4.03 -3.81 6.24
N GLY A 159 -3.54 -4.89 5.63
CA GLY A 159 -2.51 -5.77 6.20
C GLY A 159 -3.02 -6.57 7.40
N LYS A 160 -4.28 -7.03 7.37
CA LYS A 160 -4.86 -7.86 8.43
C LYS A 160 -4.25 -9.26 8.44
N ASP A 161 -4.06 -9.80 9.64
CA ASP A 161 -3.68 -11.20 9.81
C ASP A 161 -4.90 -12.09 9.54
N LYS A 162 -4.67 -13.29 8.98
CA LYS A 162 -5.72 -14.28 8.65
C LYS A 162 -6.72 -14.53 9.78
N LYS A 163 -6.27 -14.51 11.04
CA LYS A 163 -7.11 -14.76 12.23
C LYS A 163 -7.87 -13.53 12.73
N THR A 164 -7.64 -12.36 12.15
CA THR A 164 -8.34 -11.13 12.56
C THR A 164 -9.66 -11.01 11.83
N GLN A 165 -10.60 -10.33 12.48
CA GLN A 165 -11.94 -10.10 11.94
C GLN A 165 -11.87 -9.29 10.63
N PHE A 166 -12.56 -9.79 9.62
CA PHE A 166 -12.83 -9.09 8.38
C PHE A 166 -13.88 -8.00 8.64
N ASP A 167 -13.63 -6.79 8.15
CA ASP A 167 -14.52 -5.66 8.29
C ASP A 167 -15.63 -5.75 7.22
N MET A 168 -16.84 -6.07 7.68
CA MET A 168 -17.99 -6.19 6.79
C MET A 168 -18.34 -4.86 6.11
N ASP A 169 -17.93 -3.73 6.69
CA ASP A 169 -18.16 -2.43 6.07
C ASP A 169 -17.26 -2.23 4.84
N ILE A 170 -16.16 -2.98 4.71
CA ILE A 170 -15.37 -3.02 3.47
C ILE A 170 -16.13 -3.80 2.40
N LEU A 171 -16.78 -4.92 2.75
CA LEU A 171 -17.59 -5.68 1.79
C LEU A 171 -18.79 -4.85 1.31
N GLY A 172 -19.48 -4.15 2.21
CA GLY A 172 -20.54 -3.22 1.84
C GLY A 172 -20.02 -2.14 0.89
N ARG A 173 -18.90 -1.49 1.24
CA ARG A 173 -18.34 -0.40 0.42
C ARG A 173 -17.95 -0.82 -0.99
N VAL A 174 -17.48 -2.04 -1.22
CA VAL A 174 -17.19 -2.51 -2.59
C VAL A 174 -18.45 -2.92 -3.35
N ASP A 175 -19.54 -3.23 -2.64
CA ASP A 175 -20.83 -3.60 -3.21
C ASP A 175 -21.56 -2.37 -3.78
N ASP A 176 -21.55 -1.25 -3.05
CA ASP A 176 -22.05 0.06 -3.52
C ASP A 176 -20.95 0.81 -4.31
N GLU A 177 -21.12 0.92 -5.63
CA GLU A 177 -20.16 1.57 -6.53
C GLU A 177 -19.92 3.06 -6.20
N GLU A 178 -20.95 3.78 -5.75
CA GLU A 178 -20.84 5.19 -5.38
C GLU A 178 -20.04 5.32 -4.07
N ALA A 179 -20.32 4.48 -3.07
CA ALA A 179 -19.56 4.44 -1.82
C ALA A 179 -18.10 4.04 -2.07
N PHE A 180 -17.87 3.06 -2.94
CA PHE A 180 -16.53 2.62 -3.33
C PHE A 180 -15.70 3.77 -3.92
N LYS A 181 -16.30 4.57 -4.82
CA LYS A 181 -15.59 5.67 -5.51
C LYS A 181 -15.46 6.93 -4.67
N SER A 182 -16.39 7.19 -3.74
CA SER A 182 -16.40 8.41 -2.92
C SER A 182 -15.53 8.29 -1.67
N PHE A 183 -15.27 7.07 -1.19
CA PHE A 183 -14.49 6.84 0.01
C PHE A 183 -13.02 7.27 -0.13
N ASP A 184 -12.49 7.93 0.90
CA ASP A 184 -11.08 8.37 0.93
C ASP A 184 -10.13 7.22 1.31
N TRP A 185 -9.92 6.33 0.33
CA TRP A 185 -8.99 5.20 0.44
C TRP A 185 -7.56 5.65 0.76
N SER A 186 -7.14 6.80 0.24
CA SER A 186 -5.80 7.36 0.48
C SER A 186 -5.59 7.61 1.97
N THR A 187 -6.44 8.43 2.60
CA THR A 187 -6.33 8.76 4.02
C THR A 187 -6.51 7.53 4.91
N PHE A 188 -7.45 6.65 4.57
CA PHE A 188 -7.71 5.42 5.30
C PHE A 188 -6.48 4.52 5.38
N PHE A 189 -5.85 4.19 4.24
CA PHE A 189 -4.68 3.32 4.22
C PHE A 189 -3.42 4.00 4.77
N TYR A 190 -3.21 5.28 4.47
CA TYR A 190 -2.07 6.03 4.97
C TYR A 190 -2.07 6.09 6.50
N THR A 191 -3.22 6.48 7.10
CA THR A 191 -3.36 6.59 8.56
C THR A 191 -3.04 5.25 9.24
N ARG A 192 -3.51 4.15 8.66
CA ARG A 192 -3.24 2.82 9.20
C ARG A 192 -1.77 2.43 9.12
N LEU A 193 -1.13 2.65 7.98
CA LEU A 193 0.31 2.40 7.82
C LEU A 193 1.12 3.27 8.78
N LEU A 194 0.82 4.57 8.85
CA LEU A 194 1.51 5.53 9.70
C LEU A 194 1.43 5.13 11.18
N ASN A 195 0.24 4.79 11.68
CA ASN A 195 0.03 4.33 13.05
C ASN A 195 0.82 3.05 13.34
N SER A 196 0.86 2.11 12.39
CA SER A 196 1.67 0.91 12.53
C SER A 196 3.15 1.25 12.61
N LEU A 197 3.68 2.11 11.73
CA LEU A 197 5.10 2.47 11.72
C LEU A 197 5.51 3.17 13.03
N LYS A 198 4.70 4.13 13.52
CA LYS A 198 4.97 4.88 14.76
C LYS A 198 5.03 3.98 16.01
N THR A 199 4.24 2.91 16.04
CA THR A 199 4.07 2.05 17.25
C THR A 199 4.86 0.74 17.18
N SER A 200 5.36 0.34 16.01
CA SER A 200 5.94 -1.00 15.79
C SER A 200 7.11 -1.36 16.70
N LEU A 201 7.92 -0.37 17.12
CA LEU A 201 9.10 -0.61 17.97
C LEU A 201 8.84 -0.39 19.47
N GLN A 202 7.65 0.07 19.87
CA GLN A 202 7.35 0.39 21.26
C GLN A 202 7.47 -0.86 22.16
N GLY A 203 8.30 -0.77 23.20
CA GLY A 203 8.57 -1.88 24.13
C GLY A 203 9.40 -3.03 23.55
N LYS A 204 9.77 -2.99 22.25
CA LYS A 204 10.44 -4.10 21.57
C LYS A 204 11.92 -4.17 21.91
N LYS A 205 12.56 -3.03 22.17
CA LYS A 205 13.97 -2.96 22.57
C LYS A 205 14.15 -3.53 23.97
N GLU A 206 13.31 -3.10 24.92
CA GLU A 206 13.33 -3.55 26.30
C GLU A 206 13.07 -5.05 26.39
N ALA A 207 12.07 -5.54 25.65
CA ALA A 207 11.79 -6.98 25.55
C ALA A 207 12.95 -7.78 24.92
N TYR A 208 13.67 -7.18 23.97
CA TYR A 208 14.86 -7.81 23.37
C TYR A 208 16.02 -7.90 24.38
N GLU A 209 16.35 -6.82 25.08
CA GLU A 209 17.44 -6.81 26.06
C GLU A 209 17.18 -7.81 27.20
N LEU A 210 15.92 -7.94 27.64
CA LEU A 210 15.54 -8.95 28.63
C LEU A 210 15.72 -10.40 28.11
N LYS A 211 15.47 -10.65 26.82
CA LYS A 211 15.69 -12.00 26.24
C LYS A 211 17.16 -12.31 26.01
N LYS A 212 17.96 -11.28 25.73
CA LYS A 212 19.39 -11.39 25.44
C LYS A 212 20.20 -11.86 26.66
N THR A 213 19.77 -11.53 27.89
CA THR A 213 20.41 -12.02 29.12
C THR A 213 20.31 -13.54 29.25
N THR A 214 19.27 -14.14 28.70
CA THR A 214 19.02 -15.60 28.74
C THR A 214 19.50 -16.32 27.48
N SER A 215 19.57 -15.64 26.33
CA SER A 215 19.96 -16.26 25.06
C SER A 215 20.76 -15.30 24.16
N SER A 216 21.96 -15.71 23.79
CA SER A 216 22.80 -15.03 22.80
C SER A 216 22.21 -15.05 21.37
N LYS A 217 21.17 -15.86 21.12
CA LYS A 217 20.45 -15.95 19.84
C LYS A 217 19.11 -15.19 19.85
N ALA A 218 18.85 -14.36 20.87
CA ALA A 218 17.61 -13.59 20.94
C ALA A 218 17.43 -12.71 19.69
N VAL A 219 16.20 -12.68 19.16
CA VAL A 219 15.78 -11.82 18.05
C VAL A 219 14.36 -11.33 18.35
N SER A 220 14.07 -10.07 18.03
CA SER A 220 12.73 -9.50 18.19
C SER A 220 11.84 -9.84 17.00
N TYR A 221 10.52 -9.88 17.22
CA TYR A 221 9.53 -10.12 16.16
C TYR A 221 8.38 -9.11 16.27
N TYR A 222 8.02 -8.53 15.13
CA TYR A 222 6.85 -7.65 15.01
C TYR A 222 6.30 -7.63 13.58
N ASN A 223 5.00 -7.33 13.47
CA ASN A 223 4.27 -7.23 12.21
C ASN A 223 3.98 -5.75 11.92
N ILE A 224 4.10 -5.34 10.65
CA ILE A 224 3.67 -4.01 10.20
C ILE A 224 2.34 -4.17 9.46
N LYS A 225 1.33 -3.44 9.93
CA LYS A 225 0.01 -3.33 9.33
C LYS A 225 0.00 -2.20 8.29
N GLY A 226 -0.95 -2.29 7.35
CA GLY A 226 -1.06 -1.37 6.22
C GLY A 226 -0.15 -1.76 5.04
N TYR A 227 -0.28 -1.00 3.95
CA TYR A 227 0.42 -1.27 2.68
C TYR A 227 1.90 -0.86 2.73
N VAL A 228 2.72 -1.65 3.44
CA VAL A 228 4.14 -1.33 3.73
C VAL A 228 5.02 -1.23 2.48
N LEU A 229 4.60 -1.79 1.34
CA LEU A 229 5.32 -1.65 0.08
C LEU A 229 5.42 -0.19 -0.37
N ALA A 230 4.45 0.67 -0.04
CA ALA A 230 4.56 2.09 -0.30
C ALA A 230 5.73 2.72 0.48
N PHE A 231 5.89 2.36 1.75
CA PHE A 231 7.01 2.81 2.57
C PHE A 231 8.35 2.24 2.07
N GLN A 232 8.36 0.99 1.59
CA GLN A 232 9.55 0.37 1.01
C GLN A 232 10.01 1.09 -0.27
N VAL A 233 9.09 1.43 -1.16
CA VAL A 233 9.40 2.21 -2.37
C VAL A 233 9.94 3.59 -2.00
N TRP A 234 9.31 4.25 -1.03
CA TRP A 234 9.82 5.53 -0.53
C TRP A 234 11.24 5.39 0.03
N ALA A 235 11.51 4.35 0.82
CA ALA A 235 12.84 4.05 1.33
C ALA A 235 13.85 3.79 0.20
N TYR A 236 13.45 3.07 -0.85
CA TYR A 236 14.26 2.94 -2.06
C TYR A 236 14.50 4.28 -2.73
N GLU A 237 13.51 5.16 -2.85
CA GLU A 237 13.70 6.49 -3.45
C GLU A 237 14.62 7.40 -2.61
N VAL A 238 14.61 7.24 -1.29
CA VAL A 238 15.52 7.93 -0.36
C VAL A 238 16.96 7.39 -0.47
N LEU A 239 17.12 6.07 -0.68
CA LEU A 239 18.43 5.40 -0.66
C LEU A 239 19.04 5.13 -2.05
N SER A 240 18.25 5.04 -3.11
CA SER A 240 18.71 4.74 -4.49
C SER A 240 19.49 5.89 -5.11
N THR A 241 19.43 7.07 -4.52
CA THR A 241 20.39 8.14 -4.75
C THR A 241 21.78 7.83 -4.17
N ALA A 242 21.96 6.72 -3.45
CA ALA A 242 23.21 6.28 -2.82
C ALA A 242 23.65 4.85 -3.21
N ASN A 243 22.80 4.03 -3.88
CA ASN A 243 23.18 2.65 -4.27
C ASN A 243 22.23 1.99 -5.30
N GLU A 244 22.76 1.57 -6.45
CA GLU A 244 22.01 0.86 -7.51
C GLU A 244 21.64 -0.60 -7.15
N HIS A 245 22.17 -1.15 -6.05
CA HIS A 245 22.02 -2.58 -5.72
C HIS A 245 20.80 -2.94 -4.84
N LEU A 246 19.89 -1.98 -4.57
CA LEU A 246 18.74 -2.19 -3.67
C LEU A 246 17.48 -2.75 -4.33
N ALA A 247 17.19 -2.30 -5.54
CA ALA A 247 16.05 -2.68 -6.36
C ALA A 247 16.26 -2.13 -7.79
N THR A 248 15.69 -2.79 -8.79
CA THR A 248 15.78 -2.35 -10.18
C THR A 248 14.72 -1.28 -10.45
N ARG A 249 15.15 -0.14 -10.98
CA ARG A 249 14.24 0.94 -11.41
C ARG A 249 13.95 0.81 -12.90
N ASN A 250 12.74 0.39 -13.23
CA ASN A 250 12.33 0.09 -14.61
C ASN A 250 12.05 1.35 -15.46
N SER A 251 11.52 2.42 -14.85
CA SER A 251 11.22 3.67 -15.57
C SER A 251 11.13 4.89 -14.63
N LYS A 252 11.40 6.09 -15.16
CA LYS A 252 11.36 7.34 -14.36
C LYS A 252 10.01 8.06 -14.39
N GLY A 253 9.11 7.70 -15.31
CA GLY A 253 7.86 8.45 -15.59
C GLY A 253 6.56 7.80 -15.10
N LEU A 254 6.53 6.50 -14.78
CA LEU A 254 5.26 5.82 -14.46
C LEU A 254 4.61 6.35 -13.18
N ILE A 255 3.31 6.58 -13.21
CA ILE A 255 2.48 6.80 -12.03
C ILE A 255 1.44 5.67 -12.04
N PRO A 256 1.24 4.95 -10.92
CA PRO A 256 1.84 5.16 -9.60
C PRO A 256 3.33 4.80 -9.50
N ARG A 257 4.11 5.50 -8.65
CA ARG A 257 5.58 5.30 -8.58
C ARG A 257 5.97 3.89 -8.17
N ILE A 258 5.11 3.15 -7.47
CA ILE A 258 5.36 1.75 -7.10
C ILE A 258 5.68 0.87 -8.31
N LEU A 259 5.12 1.16 -9.49
CA LEU A 259 5.40 0.42 -10.73
C LEU A 259 6.78 0.70 -11.32
N ARG A 260 7.48 1.74 -10.83
CA ARG A 260 8.86 2.06 -11.26
C ARG A 260 9.87 1.08 -10.68
N TRP A 261 9.49 0.30 -9.68
CA TRP A 261 10.39 -0.52 -8.89
C TRP A 261 10.08 -2.00 -9.07
N ASN A 262 11.13 -2.79 -9.22
CA ASN A 262 11.07 -4.25 -9.20
C ASN A 262 12.14 -4.77 -8.24
N CYS A 263 11.78 -5.76 -7.43
CA CYS A 263 12.69 -6.38 -6.48
C CYS A 263 12.38 -7.87 -6.39
N THR A 264 13.26 -8.70 -6.95
CA THR A 264 13.12 -10.16 -6.93
C THR A 264 13.81 -10.81 -5.74
N GLN A 265 14.70 -10.09 -5.05
CA GLN A 265 15.44 -10.56 -3.88
C GLN A 265 15.63 -9.43 -2.87
N ALA A 266 15.33 -9.69 -1.60
CA ALA A 266 15.57 -8.72 -0.54
C ALA A 266 17.06 -8.68 -0.15
N PRO A 267 17.71 -7.50 -0.14
CA PRO A 267 19.04 -7.31 0.40
C PRO A 267 19.20 -7.85 1.83
N SER A 268 20.33 -8.49 2.12
CA SER A 268 20.64 -8.97 3.48
C SER A 268 20.98 -7.81 4.43
N TYR A 269 20.75 -8.01 5.73
CA TYR A 269 21.14 -7.07 6.78
C TYR A 269 22.61 -6.64 6.66
N LYS A 270 23.53 -7.61 6.48
CA LYS A 270 24.97 -7.34 6.37
C LYS A 270 25.30 -6.44 5.18
N MET A 271 24.62 -6.64 4.04
CA MET A 271 24.80 -5.81 2.86
C MET A 271 24.30 -4.38 3.10
N LEU A 272 23.09 -4.24 3.66
CA LEU A 272 22.52 -2.92 3.98
C LEU A 272 23.39 -2.14 4.96
N GLN A 273 23.80 -2.81 6.05
CA GLN A 273 24.62 -2.19 7.09
C GLN A 273 25.97 -1.74 6.53
N LYS A 274 26.71 -2.63 5.86
CA LYS A 274 28.06 -2.35 5.35
C LYS A 274 28.07 -1.32 4.22
N ASN A 275 27.17 -1.45 3.24
CA ASN A 275 27.28 -0.71 1.99
C ASN A 275 26.51 0.60 1.98
N ILE A 276 25.51 0.76 2.88
CA ILE A 276 24.64 1.93 2.92
C ILE A 276 24.80 2.65 4.24
N PHE A 277 24.47 1.98 5.35
CA PHE A 277 24.30 2.67 6.62
C PHE A 277 25.62 3.03 7.33
N ASP A 278 26.68 2.24 7.15
CA ASP A 278 28.02 2.51 7.70
C ASP A 278 28.98 3.14 6.69
N ASN A 279 28.54 3.35 5.44
CA ASN A 279 29.41 3.85 4.39
C ASN A 279 29.67 5.36 4.57
N LYS A 280 30.84 5.69 5.12
CA LYS A 280 31.29 7.08 5.33
C LYS A 280 31.64 7.81 4.01
N ASN A 281 31.70 7.12 2.87
CA ASN A 281 32.19 7.65 1.59
C ASN A 281 31.08 8.00 0.58
N MET A 282 29.86 8.36 1.02
CA MET A 282 28.87 8.93 0.08
C MET A 282 29.43 10.16 -0.62
N SER A 283 29.35 10.15 -1.95
CA SER A 283 29.98 11.14 -2.83
C SER A 283 29.33 12.53 -2.67
N THR A 284 30.10 13.58 -2.93
CA THR A 284 29.66 14.98 -2.81
C THR A 284 28.48 15.31 -3.74
N GLN A 285 28.32 14.59 -4.85
CA GLN A 285 27.25 14.78 -5.83
C GLN A 285 25.90 14.25 -5.32
N GLU A 286 25.91 13.11 -4.61
CA GLU A 286 24.75 12.54 -3.93
C GLU A 286 24.29 13.43 -2.77
N LYS A 287 25.24 14.09 -2.10
CA LYS A 287 24.95 15.09 -1.06
C LYS A 287 24.25 16.33 -1.62
N ALA A 288 24.70 16.87 -2.76
CA ALA A 288 24.16 18.07 -3.40
C ALA A 288 22.75 17.87 -4.00
N PHE A 289 22.47 16.72 -4.61
CA PHE A 289 21.13 16.43 -5.17
C PHE A 289 20.07 16.20 -4.08
N MET A 290 20.45 15.57 -2.97
CA MET A 290 19.58 15.45 -1.80
C MET A 290 19.27 16.82 -1.17
N GLU A 291 20.12 17.84 -1.37
CA GLU A 291 19.84 19.23 -0.94
C GLU A 291 18.91 19.98 -1.91
N SER A 292 18.89 19.66 -3.20
CA SER A 292 18.02 20.34 -4.17
C SER A 292 16.54 19.95 -4.01
N ARG A 293 16.26 18.73 -3.52
CA ARG A 293 14.88 18.27 -3.25
C ARG A 293 14.26 18.90 -1.99
N ILE A 294 15.09 19.40 -1.08
CA ILE A 294 14.65 20.14 0.12
C ILE A 294 14.29 21.59 -0.23
N ARG A 295 14.96 22.18 -1.23
CA ARG A 295 14.71 23.56 -1.69
C ARG A 295 13.52 23.71 -2.66
N GLY A 296 12.96 22.61 -3.15
CA GLY A 296 11.94 22.63 -4.21
C GLY A 296 10.50 22.91 -3.78
N ASP A 297 10.20 23.03 -2.48
CA ASP A 297 8.82 23.10 -1.99
C ASP A 297 8.32 24.51 -1.61
N ASP A 298 9.09 25.59 -1.82
CA ASP A 298 8.65 26.96 -1.52
C ASP A 298 8.26 27.80 -2.75
N ASN A 299 8.31 27.26 -3.98
CA ASN A 299 8.09 28.09 -5.17
C ASN A 299 7.50 27.36 -6.41
N MET A 300 6.45 26.56 -6.24
CA MET A 300 5.52 26.28 -7.33
C MET A 300 4.24 27.07 -7.12
N GLN A 301 4.20 28.27 -7.71
CA GLN A 301 2.92 28.91 -8.02
C GLN A 301 2.12 27.94 -8.90
N MET A 302 0.90 27.68 -8.48
CA MET A 302 -0.11 26.95 -9.24
C MET A 302 -0.44 27.77 -10.48
N GLU A 303 0.03 27.34 -11.66
CA GLU A 303 -0.66 27.71 -12.90
C GLU A 303 -1.90 26.81 -13.01
N ASP A 304 -3.07 27.46 -12.97
CA ASP A 304 -4.39 26.84 -13.12
C ASP A 304 -4.54 26.21 -14.51
N ASP A 305 -4.08 24.97 -14.68
CA ASP A 305 -4.28 24.24 -15.92
C ASP A 305 -5.64 23.52 -15.91
N LYS A 306 -6.66 24.22 -16.42
CA LYS A 306 -8.08 23.82 -16.53
C LYS A 306 -8.35 22.60 -17.43
N SER A 307 -7.37 21.81 -17.85
CA SER A 307 -7.58 20.79 -18.90
C SER A 307 -7.80 19.34 -18.42
N ILE A 308 -7.65 19.02 -17.12
CA ILE A 308 -7.77 17.62 -16.64
C ILE A 308 -9.23 17.17 -16.43
N GLY A 309 -10.19 18.10 -16.34
CA GLY A 309 -11.62 17.79 -16.17
C GLY A 309 -12.32 17.18 -17.41
N ALA A 310 -11.65 17.08 -18.56
CA ALA A 310 -12.29 16.69 -19.82
C ALA A 310 -12.13 15.21 -20.20
N MET A 311 -11.23 14.44 -19.58
CA MET A 311 -11.00 13.04 -19.98
C MET A 311 -12.05 12.06 -19.45
N ASN A 312 -12.79 12.39 -18.39
CA ASN A 312 -13.82 11.51 -17.84
C ASN A 312 -15.20 11.61 -18.53
N LYS A 313 -15.37 12.49 -19.53
CA LYS A 313 -16.64 12.60 -20.28
C LYS A 313 -16.63 12.01 -21.67
N LYS A 314 -15.46 11.82 -22.30
CA LYS A 314 -15.39 11.36 -23.71
C LYS A 314 -15.53 9.86 -23.92
N SER A 315 -15.49 9.06 -22.85
CA SER A 315 -15.65 7.60 -22.94
C SER A 315 -17.10 7.13 -22.87
N LEU A 316 -18.09 8.04 -22.76
CA LEU A 316 -19.49 7.71 -22.49
C LEU A 316 -20.50 8.02 -23.61
N GLU A 317 -20.08 8.53 -24.78
CA GLU A 317 -21.03 8.90 -25.88
C GLU A 317 -20.92 8.05 -27.15
N GLN A 318 -20.35 6.84 -27.09
CA GLN A 318 -20.38 5.92 -28.24
C GLN A 318 -20.85 4.51 -27.86
N SER A 319 -22.08 4.42 -27.39
CA SER A 319 -22.82 3.16 -27.40
C SER A 319 -24.32 3.43 -27.27
N ASP A 320 -24.91 4.07 -28.29
CA ASP A 320 -26.35 3.95 -28.50
C ASP A 320 -26.70 4.15 -29.98
N SER A 321 -26.77 3.03 -30.71
CA SER A 321 -27.52 2.96 -31.96
C SER A 321 -27.89 1.51 -32.23
N SER A 322 -29.09 1.11 -31.80
CA SER A 322 -29.81 -0.07 -32.32
C SER A 322 -30.81 0.37 -33.39
N PRO A 323 -31.02 -0.41 -34.47
CA PRO A 323 -31.87 -0.01 -35.60
C PRO A 323 -33.35 -0.36 -35.36
N GLN A 324 -34.25 0.59 -35.59
CA GLN A 324 -35.69 0.32 -35.67
C GLN A 324 -36.05 -0.28 -37.03
N ARG A 325 -36.74 -1.44 -36.99
CA ARG A 325 -37.45 -2.06 -38.11
C ARG A 325 -38.71 -1.25 -38.42
N GLU A 326 -38.84 -0.75 -39.64
CA GLU A 326 -40.14 -0.37 -40.21
C GLU A 326 -40.79 -1.60 -40.86
N GLN A 327 -42.02 -1.89 -40.43
CA GLN A 327 -42.95 -2.76 -41.14
C GLN A 327 -43.66 -1.94 -42.22
N LEU A 328 -43.66 -2.45 -43.46
CA LEU A 328 -44.58 -2.01 -44.51
C LEU A 328 -45.24 -3.25 -45.13
N SER A 329 -46.57 -3.28 -45.07
CA SER A 329 -47.49 -4.02 -45.93
C SER A 329 -48.90 -3.46 -45.70
N PRO A 330 -49.83 -3.54 -46.66
CA PRO A 330 -49.80 -4.33 -47.90
C PRO A 330 -49.44 -3.54 -49.16
#